data_AF-A0A1V0TXI9-F1
#
_entry.id   AF-A0A1V0TXI9-F1
#
_cell.length_a   1.000
_cell.length_b   1.000
_cell.length_c   1.000
_cell.angle_alpha   90.00
_cell.angle_beta   90.00
_cell.angle_gamma   90.00
#
_symmetry.space_group_name_H-M   'P 1'
#
loop_
_entity.id
_entity.type
_entity.pdbx_description
1 polymer ?
#
loop_
_entity_poly.entity_id
_entity_poly.type
_entity_poly.pdbx_seq_one_letter_code
_entity_poly.pdbx_strand_id
1 'polypeptide(L)'
;MNFFEGPITSCTTSEPPARPLALGAYEPAEEEESAPRDRFVPARLSRVVEIGAGPDVRIMLTGWEIWPGSVTMQLSVFLRQIPPGGRWGADGPGPGALRCGLLLADGRKVTTLDAAPWPTAGRSGPTLRLSGGSGGAFHYQMALHLSQLPPAGPTRLVVEWPDEQVPETATDIDATALRHLAGEALEIWPDAGSQAPAADGPEVRSFLGVGFGPSEIMAPAPYPEPPGPWTPPAADPSRADWEGMRHDHWLDADLVRARLANGADPDATDPDNRATPLHLAAAHGSPEAVAALLARTADADARDDEGCTPLWHAVCHGAQANAALLLEAGADAWRSQLGGRSPGRLALTTALAPLFAGLPGAVPLTDEERAAQRDADERIAVFRGVGTEGLSVAFVLGIDEDEAVRRLGGDPRNSPVRDVDAEPGPDGTDLYGFDPYDVDEAERWVGVTGVNGGCVLIQPSWYGMSTDAVLNALSPGTTAYGVSFNPKGGTFGTFSRNGRTALGEEIGKPGHHSGSPEGHWLYRFWDWDVPEDMWGADVLAYASAMAGLRLTDAAAVDGPPRRWVEIPENSPLLE
;
A
#
# COMPACT_ATOMS: atom_id res chain seq x y z
N MET A 1 -51.45 53.03 18.39
CA MET A 1 -50.75 54.33 18.46
C MET A 1 -49.43 54.17 17.73
N ASN A 2 -49.10 55.07 16.82
CA ASN A 2 -47.72 55.23 16.34
C ASN A 2 -47.10 56.40 17.13
N PHE A 3 -45.77 56.41 17.30
CA PHE A 3 -44.85 57.50 16.89
C PHE A 3 -43.50 57.42 17.65
N PHE A 4 -42.40 57.17 16.90
CA PHE A 4 -41.02 57.67 17.12
C PHE A 4 -40.34 57.31 18.48
N GLU A 5 -39.02 57.36 18.68
CA GLU A 5 -37.87 57.85 17.89
C GLU A 5 -36.61 56.99 18.22
N GLY A 6 -35.51 57.14 17.46
CA GLY A 6 -34.17 56.62 17.83
C GLY A 6 -33.21 57.76 18.20
N PRO A 7 -31.88 57.59 18.19
CA PRO A 7 -31.06 56.36 18.13
C PRO A 7 -30.23 56.16 19.43
N ILE A 8 -29.31 55.19 19.46
CA ILE A 8 -28.22 55.16 20.46
C ILE A 8 -26.87 55.11 19.71
N THR A 9 -26.10 56.20 19.83
CA THR A 9 -24.74 56.30 19.31
C THR A 9 -23.71 56.03 20.41
N SER A 10 -22.78 55.12 20.12
CA SER A 10 -21.38 55.09 20.55
C SER A 10 -20.96 55.88 21.80
N CYS A 11 -20.38 55.17 22.78
CA CYS A 11 -19.14 55.62 23.42
C CYS A 11 -18.09 54.53 23.19
N THR A 12 -17.08 54.82 22.37
CA THR A 12 -16.04 53.86 21.96
C THR A 12 -14.88 53.86 22.95
N THR A 13 -14.62 52.72 23.60
CA THR A 13 -13.30 52.45 24.16
C THR A 13 -12.35 52.21 22.99
N SER A 14 -11.37 53.08 22.78
CA SER A 14 -10.38 52.87 21.71
C SER A 14 -9.41 51.77 22.10
N GLU A 15 -9.49 50.63 21.42
CA GLU A 15 -8.41 49.65 21.36
C GLU A 15 -7.13 50.34 20.83
N PRO A 16 -5.94 50.06 21.40
CA PRO A 16 -4.72 50.69 20.91
C PRO A 16 -4.47 50.31 19.44
N PRO A 17 -4.01 51.24 18.59
CA PRO A 17 -3.73 50.93 17.20
C PRO A 17 -2.68 49.82 17.12
N ALA A 18 -3.00 48.76 16.39
CA ALA A 18 -2.10 47.64 16.15
C ALA A 18 -0.74 48.16 15.66
N ARG A 19 0.34 47.79 16.37
CA ARG A 19 1.69 48.02 15.86
C ARG A 19 1.84 47.23 14.56
N PRO A 20 2.31 47.82 13.46
CA PRO A 20 2.71 47.04 12.31
C PRO A 20 3.87 46.14 12.73
N LEU A 21 3.67 44.82 12.70
CA LEU A 21 4.79 43.89 12.72
C LEU A 21 5.54 44.05 11.39
N ALA A 22 6.86 44.18 11.49
CA ALA A 22 7.76 44.15 10.34
C ALA A 22 8.46 42.79 10.31
N LEU A 23 8.59 42.21 9.12
CA LEU A 23 9.47 41.06 8.91
C LEU A 23 10.89 41.43 9.29
N GLY A 24 11.55 40.58 10.08
CA GLY A 24 12.93 40.73 10.52
C GLY A 24 13.73 39.45 10.32
N ALA A 25 15.05 39.55 10.38
CA ALA A 25 15.90 38.37 10.48
C ALA A 25 15.77 37.77 11.89
N TYR A 26 15.75 36.44 11.97
CA TYR A 26 15.59 35.68 13.21
C TYR A 26 16.91 35.58 13.99
N GLU A 27 16.86 35.85 15.29
CA GLU A 27 17.97 35.63 16.24
C GLU A 27 17.53 34.55 17.25
N PRO A 28 18.18 33.37 17.32
CA PRO A 28 17.76 32.25 18.16
C PRO A 28 18.10 32.46 19.64
N ALA A 29 17.36 31.79 20.53
CA ALA A 29 17.67 31.77 21.97
C ALA A 29 18.75 30.73 22.34
N GLU A 30 19.48 30.95 23.44
CA GLU A 30 20.61 30.10 23.88
C GLU A 30 20.22 28.66 24.27
N GLU A 31 18.92 28.38 24.46
CA GLU A 31 18.38 27.08 24.88
C GLU A 31 17.52 26.39 23.78
N GLU A 32 17.54 26.88 22.54
CA GLU A 32 16.60 26.47 21.49
C GLU A 32 17.14 25.29 20.65
N GLU A 33 16.80 24.07 21.07
CA GLU A 33 17.41 22.82 20.56
C GLU A 33 17.02 22.45 19.10
N SER A 34 15.94 23.02 18.56
CA SER A 34 15.60 22.95 17.12
C SER A 34 14.63 24.08 16.71
N ALA A 35 14.75 24.56 15.46
CA ALA A 35 13.90 25.64 14.96
C ALA A 35 12.44 25.19 14.70
N PRO A 36 11.42 25.94 15.15
CA PRO A 36 10.00 25.55 15.08
C PRO A 36 9.46 25.58 13.64
N ARG A 37 9.35 24.40 13.00
CA ARG A 37 8.95 24.28 11.57
C ARG A 37 7.52 24.70 11.26
N ASP A 38 6.65 24.86 12.26
CA ASP A 38 5.36 25.55 12.14
C ASP A 38 5.49 27.01 11.68
N ARG A 39 6.72 27.57 11.73
CA ARG A 39 7.00 28.98 11.43
C ARG A 39 8.15 29.23 10.46
N PHE A 40 8.73 28.26 9.76
CA PHE A 40 9.89 28.55 8.89
C PHE A 40 9.90 27.83 7.54
N VAL A 41 10.23 28.59 6.48
CA VAL A 41 10.55 28.05 5.14
C VAL A 41 12.07 27.93 4.99
N PRO A 42 12.62 26.77 4.60
CA PRO A 42 14.05 26.61 4.39
C PRO A 42 14.52 27.33 3.14
N ALA A 43 15.72 27.89 3.18
CA ALA A 43 16.41 28.31 1.97
C ALA A 43 16.81 27.06 1.17
N ARG A 44 16.51 27.03 -0.14
CA ARG A 44 16.83 25.90 -1.03
C ARG A 44 17.91 26.30 -2.03
N LEU A 45 19.09 25.68 -1.90
CA LEU A 45 20.20 25.85 -2.85
C LEU A 45 20.20 24.71 -3.86
N SER A 46 19.46 24.86 -4.96
CA SER A 46 19.54 23.95 -6.11
C SER A 46 20.92 24.06 -6.76
N ARG A 47 21.68 22.97 -6.78
CA ARG A 47 23.04 22.89 -7.35
C ARG A 47 23.25 21.51 -7.98
N VAL A 48 22.92 21.39 -9.26
CA VAL A 48 23.15 20.17 -10.04
C VAL A 48 24.62 20.08 -10.46
N VAL A 49 25.36 19.12 -9.91
CA VAL A 49 26.78 18.87 -10.21
C VAL A 49 27.03 17.36 -10.24
N GLU A 50 27.70 16.85 -11.28
CA GLU A 50 28.20 15.47 -11.29
C GLU A 50 29.32 15.34 -10.26
N ILE A 51 29.11 14.51 -9.24
CA ILE A 51 30.06 14.30 -8.14
C ILE A 51 30.69 12.91 -8.16
N GLY A 52 30.21 11.99 -8.99
CA GLY A 52 30.77 10.66 -9.17
C GLY A 52 30.26 10.00 -10.46
N ALA A 53 31.14 9.26 -11.15
CA ALA A 53 30.82 8.61 -12.41
C ALA A 53 31.57 7.27 -12.55
N GLY A 54 30.85 6.26 -13.03
CA GLY A 54 31.39 4.95 -13.43
C GLY A 54 31.05 4.65 -14.90
N PRO A 55 31.22 3.39 -15.36
CA PRO A 55 30.84 2.98 -16.71
C PRO A 55 29.34 3.20 -16.97
N ASP A 56 28.49 2.78 -16.02
CA ASP A 56 27.04 2.72 -16.17
C ASP A 56 26.26 3.38 -15.01
N VAL A 57 26.95 4.17 -14.17
CA VAL A 57 26.35 5.02 -13.10
C VAL A 57 26.75 6.49 -13.23
N ARG A 58 25.85 7.39 -12.83
CA ARG A 58 26.11 8.80 -12.54
C ARG A 58 25.53 9.19 -11.20
N ILE A 59 26.30 9.95 -10.42
CA ILE A 59 25.93 10.47 -9.11
C ILE A 59 25.98 11.98 -9.18
N MET A 60 24.83 12.61 -8.93
CA MET A 60 24.66 14.05 -8.97
C MET A 60 24.42 14.56 -7.54
N LEU A 61 25.14 15.60 -7.12
CA LEU A 61 24.58 16.55 -6.15
C LEU A 61 23.44 17.27 -6.87
N THR A 62 22.29 17.44 -6.24
CA THR A 62 21.13 18.15 -6.82
C THR A 62 20.75 19.40 -6.05
N GLY A 63 20.95 19.41 -4.73
CA GLY A 63 20.80 20.63 -3.94
C GLY A 63 20.98 20.47 -2.44
N TRP A 64 20.66 21.53 -1.72
CA TRP A 64 20.64 21.59 -0.26
C TRP A 64 19.36 22.25 0.25
N GLU A 65 18.80 21.72 1.33
CA GLU A 65 17.82 22.41 2.15
C GLU A 65 18.50 22.96 3.40
N ILE A 66 18.31 24.25 3.67
CA ILE A 66 19.12 25.02 4.61
C ILE A 66 18.19 25.68 5.63
N TRP A 67 18.47 25.45 6.91
CA TRP A 67 17.71 25.92 8.06
C TRP A 67 18.63 26.78 8.95
N PRO A 68 18.09 27.63 9.86
CA PRO A 68 18.91 28.53 10.69
C PRO A 68 20.04 27.85 11.48
N GLY A 69 19.89 26.56 11.83
CA GLY A 69 20.91 25.77 12.54
C GLY A 69 21.44 24.53 11.81
N SER A 70 20.78 24.03 10.76
CA SER A 70 21.02 22.68 10.19
C SER A 70 20.88 22.63 8.66
N VAL A 71 21.38 21.57 8.02
CA VAL A 71 21.28 21.39 6.55
C VAL A 71 20.99 19.95 6.15
N THR A 72 20.35 19.77 5.00
CA THR A 72 20.19 18.47 4.34
C THR A 72 20.74 18.54 2.92
N MET A 73 21.71 17.69 2.60
CA MET A 73 22.25 17.52 1.25
C MET A 73 21.40 16.50 0.48
N GLN A 74 21.04 16.83 -0.76
CA GLN A 74 20.27 15.96 -1.65
C GLN A 74 21.13 15.51 -2.84
N LEU A 75 21.21 14.19 -3.05
CA LEU A 75 21.87 13.56 -4.19
C LEU A 75 20.86 12.79 -5.04
N SER A 76 21.22 12.56 -6.30
CA SER A 76 20.49 11.70 -7.23
C SER A 76 21.45 10.74 -7.94
N VAL A 77 21.15 9.45 -7.85
CA VAL A 77 21.85 8.38 -8.57
C VAL A 77 21.04 8.02 -9.81
N PHE A 78 21.73 7.90 -10.94
CA PHE A 78 21.19 7.40 -12.20
C PHE A 78 22.03 6.20 -12.64
N LEU A 79 21.37 5.06 -12.81
CA LEU A 79 21.96 3.84 -13.36
C LEU A 79 21.53 3.68 -14.81
N ARG A 80 22.32 2.95 -15.59
CA ARG A 80 21.95 2.53 -16.94
C ARG A 80 21.30 1.16 -16.97
N GLN A 81 21.65 0.29 -16.01
CA GLN A 81 21.15 -1.08 -15.86
C GLN A 81 21.13 -1.50 -14.38
N ILE A 82 20.24 -2.44 -14.04
CA ILE A 82 20.24 -3.17 -12.77
C ILE A 82 20.62 -4.64 -13.06
N PRO A 83 21.57 -5.24 -12.33
CA PRO A 83 21.89 -6.66 -12.44
C PRO A 83 20.72 -7.58 -12.05
N PRO A 84 20.60 -8.78 -12.64
CA PRO A 84 19.66 -9.81 -12.18
C PRO A 84 19.91 -10.15 -10.70
N GLY A 85 18.84 -10.32 -9.92
CA GLY A 85 18.90 -10.54 -8.47
C GLY A 85 18.80 -9.26 -7.62
N GLY A 86 18.81 -8.07 -8.25
CA GLY A 86 18.77 -6.79 -7.54
C GLY A 86 20.15 -6.35 -7.02
N ARG A 87 20.16 -5.30 -6.19
CA ARG A 87 21.40 -4.68 -5.67
C ARG A 87 21.52 -4.74 -4.13
N TRP A 88 20.58 -5.42 -3.48
CA TRP A 88 20.59 -5.74 -2.05
C TRP A 88 20.16 -7.19 -1.88
N GLY A 89 21.00 -8.00 -1.22
CA GLY A 89 20.60 -9.26 -0.61
C GLY A 89 20.19 -9.04 0.85
N ALA A 90 19.81 -10.11 1.55
CA ALA A 90 19.43 -10.06 2.97
C ALA A 90 20.55 -9.48 3.86
N ASP A 91 21.83 -9.78 3.54
CA ASP A 91 23.02 -9.28 4.26
C ASP A 91 23.28 -7.76 4.13
N GLY A 92 22.41 -7.02 3.43
CA GLY A 92 22.50 -5.57 3.28
C GLY A 92 23.53 -5.10 2.24
N PRO A 93 24.10 -3.88 2.39
CA PRO A 93 25.04 -3.32 1.43
C PRO A 93 26.42 -4.01 1.51
N GLY A 94 26.78 -4.73 0.47
CA GLY A 94 28.08 -5.41 0.34
C GLY A 94 29.29 -4.47 0.39
N PRO A 95 30.52 -5.01 0.55
CA PRO A 95 31.71 -4.22 0.84
C PRO A 95 32.10 -3.20 -0.24
N GLY A 96 31.58 -3.31 -1.46
CA GLY A 96 31.81 -2.36 -2.55
C GLY A 96 30.65 -1.39 -2.83
N ALA A 97 29.65 -1.29 -1.95
CA ALA A 97 28.50 -0.40 -2.11
C ALA A 97 28.85 1.11 -2.15
N LEU A 98 27.87 1.95 -2.48
CA LEU A 98 28.00 3.42 -2.51
C LEU A 98 28.29 3.98 -1.11
N ARG A 99 29.36 4.79 -1.01
CA ARG A 99 29.78 5.50 0.19
C ARG A 99 29.83 7.01 -0.05
N CYS A 100 29.47 7.78 0.96
CA CYS A 100 29.36 9.24 0.88
C CYS A 100 29.77 9.90 2.20
N GLY A 101 30.37 11.08 2.16
CA GLY A 101 30.66 11.86 3.36
C GLY A 101 31.10 13.29 3.12
N LEU A 102 31.14 14.06 4.20
CA LEU A 102 31.60 15.44 4.24
C LEU A 102 32.83 15.55 5.17
N LEU A 103 33.94 16.03 4.63
CA LEU A 103 35.10 16.49 5.39
C LEU A 103 34.93 18.00 5.64
N LEU A 104 34.77 18.39 6.89
CA LEU A 104 34.47 19.76 7.31
C LEU A 104 35.76 20.59 7.53
N ALA A 105 35.65 21.91 7.46
CA ALA A 105 36.77 22.84 7.58
C ALA A 105 37.50 22.81 8.93
N ASP A 106 36.86 22.30 9.99
CA ASP A 106 37.44 22.10 11.32
C ASP A 106 38.11 20.72 11.50
N GLY A 107 38.16 19.91 10.43
CA GLY A 107 38.73 18.57 10.43
C GLY A 107 37.77 17.45 10.86
N ARG A 108 36.53 17.77 11.26
CA ARG A 108 35.50 16.74 11.48
C ARG A 108 35.17 16.04 10.15
N LYS A 109 34.98 14.71 10.22
CA LYS A 109 34.35 13.93 9.15
C LYS A 109 32.92 13.57 9.55
N VAL A 110 31.98 13.62 8.61
CA VAL A 110 30.64 13.04 8.73
C VAL A 110 30.41 12.14 7.54
N THR A 111 30.49 10.81 7.70
CA THR A 111 30.63 9.91 6.56
C THR A 111 30.10 8.50 6.80
N THR A 112 29.74 7.81 5.72
CA THR A 112 29.54 6.36 5.67
C THR A 112 30.82 5.59 5.26
N LEU A 113 31.91 6.28 4.88
CA LEU A 113 33.19 5.68 4.44
C LEU A 113 33.96 5.01 5.59
N ASP A 114 33.86 5.56 6.81
CA ASP A 114 34.65 5.11 7.98
C ASP A 114 33.91 4.04 8.83
N ALA A 115 32.81 3.46 8.33
CA ALA A 115 31.98 2.49 9.06
C ALA A 115 32.29 1.03 8.67
N ALA A 116 32.22 0.12 9.65
CA ALA A 116 32.13 -1.32 9.39
C ALA A 116 30.72 -1.67 8.84
N PRO A 117 30.56 -2.79 8.09
CA PRO A 117 29.24 -3.27 7.70
C PRO A 117 28.33 -3.46 8.92
N TRP A 118 27.06 -3.11 8.74
CA TRP A 118 26.12 -2.79 9.81
C TRP A 118 25.58 -4.06 10.48
N PRO A 119 25.86 -4.33 11.78
CA PRO A 119 25.13 -5.36 12.52
C PRO A 119 23.72 -4.85 12.83
N THR A 120 22.69 -5.69 12.69
CA THR A 120 21.27 -5.36 12.87
C THR A 120 20.84 -5.16 14.34
N ALA A 121 21.65 -4.44 15.12
CA ALA A 121 21.31 -3.90 16.43
C ALA A 121 21.90 -2.49 16.55
N GLY A 122 21.06 -1.49 16.81
CA GLY A 122 21.38 -0.09 16.50
C GLY A 122 22.44 0.58 17.40
N ARG A 123 23.24 1.47 16.80
CA ARG A 123 23.77 2.67 17.47
C ARG A 123 24.18 3.79 16.52
N SER A 124 24.07 5.01 17.02
CA SER A 124 24.56 6.31 16.53
C SER A 124 25.50 6.33 15.30
N GLY A 125 24.99 6.83 14.17
CA GLY A 125 25.76 7.23 12.98
C GLY A 125 24.94 8.15 12.06
N PRO A 126 25.55 8.83 11.08
CA PRO A 126 24.83 9.67 10.12
C PRO A 126 23.93 8.81 9.21
N THR A 127 22.61 8.98 9.29
CA THR A 127 21.66 8.16 8.53
C THR A 127 21.64 8.55 7.06
N LEU A 128 22.04 7.61 6.20
CA LEU A 128 21.81 7.68 4.76
C LEU A 128 20.40 7.13 4.47
N ARG A 129 19.52 7.90 3.83
CA ARG A 129 18.22 7.41 3.35
C ARG A 129 18.21 7.37 1.82
N LEU A 130 17.82 6.22 1.27
CA LEU A 130 17.60 5.98 -0.15
C LEU A 130 16.09 5.89 -0.42
N SER A 131 15.62 6.60 -1.44
CA SER A 131 14.26 6.48 -1.98
C SER A 131 14.30 6.20 -3.47
N GLY A 132 13.36 5.39 -3.96
CA GLY A 132 13.15 5.22 -5.40
C GLY A 132 12.62 6.52 -6.00
N GLY A 133 13.24 7.01 -7.08
CA GLY A 133 12.83 8.27 -7.71
C GLY A 133 11.70 8.08 -8.71
N SER A 134 10.76 9.03 -8.77
CA SER A 134 9.63 9.07 -9.72
C SER A 134 10.06 9.50 -11.14
N GLY A 135 11.10 8.85 -11.70
CA GLY A 135 11.77 9.31 -12.92
C GLY A 135 12.50 8.22 -13.70
N GLY A 136 11.75 7.25 -14.23
CA GLY A 136 12.28 6.14 -15.03
C GLY A 136 12.91 5.01 -14.21
N ALA A 137 13.02 3.83 -14.81
CA ALA A 137 13.25 2.55 -14.11
C ALA A 137 14.60 2.39 -13.37
N PHE A 138 15.49 3.38 -13.40
CA PHE A 138 16.88 3.28 -12.96
C PHE A 138 17.39 4.53 -12.19
N HIS A 139 16.53 5.14 -11.37
CA HIS A 139 16.85 6.37 -10.62
C HIS A 139 16.55 6.25 -9.11
N TYR A 140 17.49 6.69 -8.28
CA TYR A 140 17.34 6.81 -6.81
C TYR A 140 17.66 8.23 -6.34
N GLN A 141 17.02 8.66 -5.27
CA GLN A 141 17.36 9.88 -4.52
C GLN A 141 17.96 9.52 -3.16
N MET A 142 18.83 10.38 -2.65
CA MET A 142 19.54 10.16 -1.39
C MET A 142 19.66 11.44 -0.57
N ALA A 143 19.29 11.37 0.71
CA ALA A 143 19.45 12.47 1.64
C ALA A 143 20.55 12.17 2.68
N LEU A 144 21.38 13.18 2.97
CA LEU A 144 22.30 13.21 4.11
C LEU A 144 22.01 14.46 4.95
N HIS A 145 21.61 14.27 6.21
CA HIS A 145 21.29 15.36 7.12
C HIS A 145 22.46 15.69 8.06
N LEU A 146 22.69 16.98 8.29
CA LEU A 146 23.57 17.52 9.33
C LEU A 146 22.73 18.38 10.30
N SER A 147 22.67 17.98 11.57
CA SER A 147 22.01 18.72 12.64
C SER A 147 22.68 20.06 12.97
N GLN A 148 23.88 20.32 12.44
CA GLN A 148 24.61 21.58 12.56
C GLN A 148 25.04 22.10 11.18
N LEU A 149 24.93 23.41 10.96
CA LEU A 149 25.55 24.10 9.82
C LEU A 149 27.06 23.79 9.76
N PRO A 150 27.61 23.41 8.58
CA PRO A 150 29.05 23.23 8.40
C PRO A 150 29.87 24.44 8.90
N PRO A 151 31.08 24.25 9.43
CA PRO A 151 31.98 25.34 9.80
C PRO A 151 32.35 26.16 8.55
N ALA A 152 32.49 27.48 8.70
CA ALA A 152 32.90 28.34 7.61
C ALA A 152 34.34 28.01 7.17
N GLY A 153 34.53 27.78 5.87
CA GLY A 153 35.81 27.34 5.29
C GLY A 153 35.63 26.19 4.29
N PRO A 154 36.73 25.56 3.84
CA PRO A 154 36.68 24.49 2.84
C PRO A 154 36.02 23.23 3.42
N THR A 155 34.85 22.89 2.90
CA THR A 155 34.18 21.60 3.14
C THR A 155 34.25 20.77 1.86
N ARG A 156 34.50 19.46 1.95
CA ARG A 156 34.54 18.56 0.79
C ARG A 156 33.53 17.43 0.91
N LEU A 157 32.74 17.27 -0.14
CA LEU A 157 31.91 16.10 -0.38
C LEU A 157 32.78 15.01 -1.03
N VAL A 158 32.91 13.88 -0.35
CA VAL A 158 33.66 12.70 -0.80
C VAL A 158 32.67 11.59 -1.14
N VAL A 159 32.83 10.98 -2.32
CA VAL A 159 32.00 9.87 -2.81
C VAL A 159 32.87 8.77 -3.41
N GLU A 160 32.51 7.51 -3.17
CA GLU A 160 33.17 6.30 -3.69
C GLU A 160 32.09 5.24 -3.96
N TRP A 161 32.21 4.46 -5.06
CA TRP A 161 31.37 3.27 -5.28
C TRP A 161 32.19 2.18 -6.00
N PRO A 162 32.90 1.32 -5.25
CA PRO A 162 33.78 0.31 -5.84
C PRO A 162 33.10 -0.66 -6.81
N ASP A 163 31.90 -1.17 -6.49
CA ASP A 163 31.18 -2.14 -7.34
C ASP A 163 30.82 -1.56 -8.71
N GLU A 164 30.40 -0.29 -8.76
CA GLU A 164 30.09 0.43 -10.00
C GLU A 164 31.32 1.14 -10.61
N GLN A 165 32.53 0.84 -10.10
CA GLN A 165 33.81 1.40 -10.55
C GLN A 165 33.87 2.94 -10.49
N VAL A 166 33.16 3.56 -9.53
CA VAL A 166 33.30 4.99 -9.23
C VAL A 166 34.48 5.17 -8.28
N PRO A 167 35.58 5.83 -8.71
CA PRO A 167 36.73 6.09 -7.84
C PRO A 167 36.38 7.09 -6.73
N GLU A 168 37.21 7.17 -5.68
CA GLU A 168 37.09 8.24 -4.69
C GLU A 168 37.19 9.61 -5.38
N THR A 169 36.14 10.40 -5.23
CA THR A 169 35.97 11.73 -5.81
C THR A 169 35.75 12.75 -4.70
N ALA A 170 36.36 13.93 -4.82
CA ALA A 170 36.23 15.01 -3.83
C ALA A 170 35.75 16.30 -4.51
N THR A 171 34.57 16.79 -4.09
CA THR A 171 33.94 18.02 -4.59
C THR A 171 33.96 19.09 -3.51
N ASP A 172 34.56 20.26 -3.77
CA ASP A 172 34.54 21.38 -2.83
C ASP A 172 33.13 22.01 -2.73
N ILE A 173 32.64 22.12 -1.48
CA ILE A 173 31.37 22.70 -1.08
C ILE A 173 31.65 24.02 -0.34
N ASP A 174 31.03 25.10 -0.80
CA ASP A 174 31.13 26.39 -0.10
C ASP A 174 30.19 26.42 1.11
N ALA A 175 30.73 26.03 2.26
CA ALA A 175 30.05 26.16 3.54
C ALA A 175 29.69 27.61 3.90
N THR A 176 30.41 28.61 3.35
CA THR A 176 30.13 30.03 3.58
C THR A 176 28.79 30.42 2.95
N ALA A 177 28.54 29.99 1.72
CA ALA A 177 27.25 30.17 1.04
C ALA A 177 26.11 29.45 1.79
N LEU A 178 26.33 28.21 2.26
CA LEU A 178 25.33 27.49 3.07
C LEU A 178 25.00 28.24 4.37
N ARG A 179 25.99 28.82 5.04
CA ARG A 179 25.78 29.63 6.26
C ARG A 179 25.15 30.99 6.00
N HIS A 180 25.36 31.60 4.83
CA HIS A 180 24.69 32.84 4.44
C HIS A 180 23.18 32.58 4.23
N LEU A 181 22.85 31.56 3.44
CA LEU A 181 21.47 31.18 3.13
C LEU A 181 20.69 30.70 4.38
N ALA A 182 21.37 30.22 5.42
CA ALA A 182 20.71 29.89 6.69
C ALA A 182 20.09 31.12 7.39
N GLY A 183 20.67 32.32 7.18
CA GLY A 183 20.09 33.59 7.62
C GLY A 183 19.01 34.15 6.69
N GLU A 184 18.74 33.48 5.56
CA GLU A 184 17.68 33.83 4.60
C GLU A 184 16.44 32.91 4.74
N ALA A 185 16.45 31.96 5.69
CA ALA A 185 15.27 31.17 6.04
C ALA A 185 14.18 32.08 6.66
N LEU A 186 12.99 32.10 6.06
CA LEU A 186 11.94 33.07 6.38
C LEU A 186 11.01 32.58 7.48
N GLU A 187 10.71 33.45 8.46
CA GLU A 187 9.67 33.19 9.45
C GLU A 187 8.26 33.43 8.87
N ILE A 188 7.33 32.50 9.12
CA ILE A 188 5.90 32.57 8.83
C ILE A 188 5.14 32.69 10.16
N TRP A 189 4.24 33.67 10.24
CA TRP A 189 3.26 33.79 11.32
C TRP A 189 1.87 33.45 10.76
N PRO A 190 1.15 32.45 11.31
CA PRO A 190 -0.03 31.86 10.66
C PRO A 190 -1.24 32.82 10.50
N ASP A 191 -1.32 33.90 11.29
CA ASP A 191 -2.37 34.91 11.20
C ASP A 191 -2.12 35.98 10.10
N ALA A 192 -0.94 35.98 9.47
CA ALA A 192 -0.57 36.90 8.39
C ALA A 192 -0.90 36.30 7.02
N GLY A 193 -2.11 36.53 6.52
CA GLY A 193 -2.65 35.81 5.36
C GLY A 193 -2.04 36.12 3.97
N SER A 194 -2.54 35.35 3.00
CA SER A 194 -2.18 35.26 1.56
C SER A 194 -1.15 34.18 1.20
N GLN A 195 -1.34 33.58 0.01
CA GLN A 195 -0.74 32.29 -0.39
C GLN A 195 0.46 32.46 -1.33
N ALA A 196 1.34 31.46 -1.33
CA ALA A 196 2.30 31.15 -2.40
C ALA A 196 2.13 29.67 -2.81
N PRO A 197 2.47 29.28 -4.06
CA PRO A 197 2.00 28.02 -4.63
C PRO A 197 2.73 26.78 -4.10
N ALA A 198 2.00 25.67 -3.98
CA ALA A 198 2.57 24.34 -3.83
C ALA A 198 3.24 23.88 -5.14
N ALA A 199 4.24 23.01 -5.03
CA ALA A 199 4.86 22.30 -6.14
C ALA A 199 4.59 20.79 -6.00
N ASP A 200 4.37 20.10 -7.11
CA ASP A 200 3.86 18.72 -7.13
C ASP A 200 4.87 17.66 -6.64
N GLY A 201 4.33 16.58 -6.06
CA GLY A 201 5.08 15.37 -5.70
C GLY A 201 4.49 14.62 -4.51
N PRO A 202 3.86 13.44 -4.69
CA PRO A 202 3.31 12.67 -3.58
C PRO A 202 4.39 11.82 -2.88
N GLU A 203 4.63 12.07 -1.59
CA GLU A 203 5.19 11.04 -0.70
C GLU A 203 4.07 10.11 -0.21
N VAL A 204 4.33 8.80 -0.18
CA VAL A 204 3.46 7.78 0.44
C VAL A 204 4.13 7.30 1.74
N ARG A 205 3.37 7.18 2.83
CA ARG A 205 3.83 6.64 4.13
C ARG A 205 2.71 5.92 4.90
N SER A 206 3.08 4.85 5.60
CA SER A 206 2.30 4.15 6.65
C SER A 206 3.23 3.86 7.86
N PHE A 207 2.70 3.54 9.06
CA PHE A 207 3.40 3.79 10.34
C PHE A 207 3.31 2.71 11.44
N LEU A 208 4.40 2.59 12.25
CA LEU A 208 4.52 2.51 13.74
C LEU A 208 6.04 2.55 14.10
N GLY A 209 6.61 2.42 15.32
CA GLY A 209 6.15 2.25 16.73
C GLY A 209 7.15 1.38 17.55
N VAL A 210 7.32 1.41 18.90
CA VAL A 210 7.06 2.42 19.97
C VAL A 210 8.04 2.21 21.16
N GLY A 211 8.91 3.19 21.51
CA GLY A 211 9.64 3.30 22.81
C GLY A 211 10.93 2.46 22.98
N PHE A 212 11.93 2.82 23.82
CA PHE A 212 12.15 3.96 24.74
C PHE A 212 13.64 4.42 24.72
N GLY A 213 13.94 5.63 25.21
CA GLY A 213 15.30 6.26 25.19
C GLY A 213 16.18 5.97 26.43
N PRO A 214 17.24 6.76 26.74
CA PRO A 214 17.67 8.05 26.15
C PRO A 214 19.16 8.03 25.66
N SER A 215 19.94 9.12 25.71
CA SER A 215 20.03 10.31 24.83
C SER A 215 21.38 11.02 25.08
N GLU A 216 21.92 11.83 24.14
CA GLU A 216 22.86 12.95 24.43
C GLU A 216 23.26 13.83 23.21
N ILE A 217 23.31 13.28 21.98
CA ILE A 217 23.55 14.06 20.73
C ILE A 217 22.51 13.74 19.62
N MET A 218 21.54 12.87 19.89
CA MET A 218 20.59 12.38 18.88
C MET A 218 19.15 12.41 19.39
N ALA A 219 18.32 13.20 18.73
CA ALA A 219 16.87 13.11 18.80
C ALA A 219 16.34 12.16 17.71
N PRO A 220 15.30 11.35 17.97
CA PRO A 220 14.57 10.69 16.89
C PRO A 220 13.87 11.74 16.03
N ALA A 221 13.55 11.40 14.77
CA ALA A 221 12.66 12.24 13.98
C ALA A 221 11.29 12.31 14.69
N PRO A 222 10.73 13.50 14.96
CA PRO A 222 9.40 13.61 15.53
C PRO A 222 8.41 13.00 14.54
N TYR A 223 7.59 12.06 15.02
CA TYR A 223 6.40 11.64 14.30
C TYR A 223 5.49 12.86 14.15
N PRO A 224 4.87 13.09 12.97
CA PRO A 224 3.77 14.04 12.91
C PRO A 224 2.65 13.52 13.82
N GLU A 225 1.91 14.42 14.48
CA GLU A 225 0.54 14.06 14.84
C GLU A 225 -0.19 13.66 13.55
N PRO A 226 -1.07 12.64 13.58
CA PRO A 226 -1.70 12.14 12.37
C PRO A 226 -2.38 13.31 11.64
N PRO A 227 -2.07 13.53 10.35
CA PRO A 227 -2.70 14.62 9.62
C PRO A 227 -4.20 14.45 9.66
N GLY A 228 -4.94 15.54 9.93
CA GLY A 228 -6.39 15.56 9.76
C GLY A 228 -6.73 14.98 8.38
N PRO A 229 -7.74 14.09 8.30
CA PRO A 229 -7.82 13.05 7.26
C PRO A 229 -7.56 13.63 5.89
N TRP A 230 -6.52 13.10 5.22
CA TRP A 230 -5.99 13.66 3.97
C TRP A 230 -7.12 13.93 3.01
N THR A 231 -7.44 15.21 2.86
CA THR A 231 -8.53 15.65 2.00
C THR A 231 -7.90 15.92 0.64
N PRO A 232 -8.07 15.04 -0.36
CA PRO A 232 -7.51 15.28 -1.68
C PRO A 232 -8.01 16.61 -2.25
N PRO A 233 -7.25 17.25 -3.16
CA PRO A 233 -7.75 18.42 -3.87
C PRO A 233 -9.06 18.06 -4.59
N ALA A 234 -10.08 18.90 -4.39
CA ALA A 234 -11.35 18.81 -5.08
C ALA A 234 -11.13 18.97 -6.59
N ALA A 235 -11.82 18.17 -7.40
CA ALA A 235 -11.75 18.30 -8.85
C ALA A 235 -12.24 19.69 -9.28
N ASP A 236 -11.43 20.34 -10.10
CA ASP A 236 -11.81 21.59 -10.76
C ASP A 236 -13.04 21.34 -11.68
N PRO A 237 -14.17 22.03 -11.47
CA PRO A 237 -15.36 21.90 -12.30
C PRO A 237 -15.27 22.71 -13.60
N SER A 238 -14.29 23.61 -13.73
CA SER A 238 -14.10 24.47 -14.91
C SER A 238 -13.38 23.78 -16.09
N ARG A 239 -12.79 22.60 -15.85
CA ARG A 239 -12.12 21.81 -16.90
C ARG A 239 -13.10 21.34 -17.99
N ALA A 240 -12.58 21.25 -19.21
CA ALA A 240 -13.27 20.74 -20.41
C ALA A 240 -12.85 19.29 -20.72
N ASP A 241 -12.53 18.51 -19.69
CA ASP A 241 -12.01 17.14 -19.75
C ASP A 241 -12.28 16.40 -18.42
N TRP A 242 -11.81 15.16 -18.32
CA TRP A 242 -11.98 14.28 -17.15
C TRP A 242 -10.70 14.09 -16.32
N GLU A 243 -9.63 14.84 -16.58
CA GLU A 243 -8.40 14.72 -15.79
C GLU A 243 -8.64 15.11 -14.32
N GLY A 244 -8.04 14.36 -13.41
CA GLY A 244 -8.21 14.53 -11.96
C GLY A 244 -9.56 14.06 -11.41
N MET A 245 -10.43 13.44 -12.23
CA MET A 245 -11.54 12.66 -11.69
C MET A 245 -10.99 11.43 -10.94
N ARG A 246 -11.57 11.15 -9.78
CA ARG A 246 -11.33 9.96 -8.96
C ARG A 246 -12.67 9.26 -8.71
N HIS A 247 -12.66 8.06 -8.15
CA HIS A 247 -13.87 7.30 -7.79
C HIS A 247 -14.95 8.15 -7.09
N ASP A 248 -14.57 8.86 -6.03
CA ASP A 248 -15.37 9.76 -5.21
C ASP A 248 -15.93 10.98 -5.97
N HIS A 249 -15.24 11.46 -7.01
CA HIS A 249 -15.71 12.60 -7.81
C HIS A 249 -16.92 12.25 -8.70
N TRP A 250 -17.18 10.97 -8.99
CA TRP A 250 -18.35 10.56 -9.79
C TRP A 250 -19.67 10.59 -9.00
N LEU A 251 -19.60 10.65 -7.66
CA LEU A 251 -20.78 10.88 -6.81
C LEU A 251 -21.34 12.30 -6.99
N ASP A 252 -20.48 13.29 -7.24
CA ASP A 252 -20.88 14.68 -7.47
C ASP A 252 -21.42 14.87 -8.90
N ALA A 253 -22.73 14.73 -9.02
CA ALA A 253 -23.42 14.93 -10.28
C ALA A 253 -23.42 16.40 -10.76
N ASP A 254 -23.17 17.40 -9.90
CA ASP A 254 -23.05 18.80 -10.31
C ASP A 254 -21.65 19.10 -10.88
N LEU A 255 -20.59 18.50 -10.33
CA LEU A 255 -19.26 18.47 -10.94
C LEU A 255 -19.29 17.81 -12.33
N VAL A 256 -19.94 16.65 -12.45
CA VAL A 256 -20.13 15.95 -13.74
C VAL A 256 -20.92 16.80 -14.72
N ARG A 257 -22.02 17.45 -14.27
CA ARG A 257 -22.78 18.40 -15.10
C ARG A 257 -21.97 19.63 -15.52
N ALA A 258 -21.09 20.14 -14.65
CA ALA A 258 -20.25 21.30 -14.94
C ALA A 258 -19.19 20.99 -16.01
N ARG A 259 -18.45 19.88 -15.88
CA ARG A 259 -17.46 19.46 -16.89
C ARG A 259 -18.11 19.20 -18.25
N LEU A 260 -19.28 18.54 -18.28
CA LEU A 260 -20.08 18.36 -19.50
C LEU A 260 -20.63 19.68 -20.10
N ALA A 261 -20.82 20.72 -19.29
CA ALA A 261 -21.21 22.05 -19.77
C ALA A 261 -20.02 22.87 -20.30
N ASN A 262 -18.82 22.63 -19.76
CA ASN A 262 -17.56 23.24 -20.19
C ASN A 262 -16.92 22.55 -21.41
N GLY A 263 -17.44 21.40 -21.83
CA GLY A 263 -17.07 20.72 -23.08
C GLY A 263 -16.33 19.40 -22.92
N ALA A 264 -16.29 18.81 -21.72
CA ALA A 264 -15.77 17.46 -21.53
C ALA A 264 -16.57 16.45 -22.36
N ASP A 265 -15.86 15.62 -23.13
CA ASP A 265 -16.45 14.63 -24.03
C ASP A 265 -17.01 13.44 -23.23
N PRO A 266 -18.33 13.16 -23.27
CA PRO A 266 -18.93 12.05 -22.52
C PRO A 266 -18.43 10.67 -22.95
N ASP A 267 -17.95 10.55 -24.19
CA ASP A 267 -17.51 9.29 -24.80
C ASP A 267 -15.97 9.17 -24.88
N ALA A 268 -15.26 10.08 -24.20
CA ALA A 268 -13.81 9.99 -24.00
C ALA A 268 -13.42 8.64 -23.40
N THR A 269 -12.32 8.06 -23.87
CA THR A 269 -11.73 6.83 -23.33
C THR A 269 -10.45 7.15 -22.58
N ASP A 270 -10.28 6.61 -21.38
CA ASP A 270 -9.01 6.65 -20.65
C ASP A 270 -7.86 5.99 -21.46
N PRO A 271 -6.62 6.52 -21.44
CA PRO A 271 -5.53 5.97 -22.24
C PRO A 271 -5.03 4.58 -21.82
N ASP A 272 -5.18 4.20 -20.55
CA ASP A 272 -4.52 3.03 -19.97
C ASP A 272 -5.43 1.79 -19.91
N ASN A 273 -6.76 1.97 -19.92
CA ASN A 273 -7.74 0.86 -19.91
C ASN A 273 -8.96 1.05 -20.84
N ARG A 274 -9.05 2.19 -21.54
CA ARG A 274 -10.17 2.60 -22.41
C ARG A 274 -11.56 2.66 -21.76
N ALA A 275 -11.64 2.71 -20.43
CA ALA A 275 -12.89 3.00 -19.73
C ALA A 275 -13.40 4.41 -20.10
N THR A 276 -14.72 4.56 -20.21
CA THR A 276 -15.36 5.87 -20.43
C THR A 276 -15.86 6.48 -19.12
N PRO A 277 -16.15 7.80 -19.06
CA PRO A 277 -16.87 8.42 -17.94
C PRO A 277 -18.09 7.63 -17.47
N LEU A 278 -18.82 6.99 -18.40
CA LEU A 278 -19.98 6.18 -18.07
C LEU A 278 -19.61 4.85 -17.37
N HIS A 279 -18.45 4.25 -17.65
CA HIS A 279 -17.97 3.08 -16.90
C HIS A 279 -17.70 3.46 -15.43
N LEU A 280 -16.96 4.55 -15.23
CA LEU A 280 -16.56 5.04 -13.90
C LEU A 280 -17.76 5.55 -13.08
N ALA A 281 -18.71 6.23 -13.73
CA ALA A 281 -19.96 6.65 -13.10
C ALA A 281 -20.91 5.48 -12.82
N ALA A 282 -20.90 4.43 -13.63
CA ALA A 282 -21.69 3.22 -13.37
C ALA A 282 -21.18 2.46 -12.13
N ALA A 283 -19.86 2.37 -11.99
CA ALA A 283 -19.14 1.79 -10.84
C ALA A 283 -19.32 2.59 -9.54
N HIS A 284 -18.94 3.87 -9.55
CA HIS A 284 -18.76 4.67 -8.33
C HIS A 284 -19.65 5.92 -8.26
N GLY A 285 -20.43 6.20 -9.30
CA GLY A 285 -21.16 7.46 -9.43
C GLY A 285 -22.58 7.42 -8.89
N SER A 286 -23.16 8.61 -8.73
CA SER A 286 -24.57 8.76 -8.40
C SER A 286 -25.48 8.51 -9.60
N PRO A 287 -26.74 8.08 -9.41
CA PRO A 287 -27.72 7.91 -10.50
C PRO A 287 -27.89 9.20 -11.33
N GLU A 288 -27.81 10.36 -10.68
CA GLU A 288 -27.88 11.68 -11.32
C GLU A 288 -26.65 11.98 -12.19
N ALA A 289 -25.47 11.43 -11.89
CA ALA A 289 -24.27 11.53 -12.72
C ALA A 289 -24.37 10.59 -13.93
N VAL A 290 -24.79 9.34 -13.71
CA VAL A 290 -25.06 8.34 -14.77
C VAL A 290 -26.10 8.87 -15.76
N ALA A 291 -27.21 9.44 -15.27
CA ALA A 291 -28.23 10.06 -16.13
C ALA A 291 -27.72 11.30 -16.88
N ALA A 292 -26.83 12.12 -16.28
CA ALA A 292 -26.26 13.30 -16.93
C ALA A 292 -25.28 12.97 -18.06
N LEU A 293 -24.60 11.81 -17.96
CA LEU A 293 -23.75 11.23 -19.00
C LEU A 293 -24.58 10.55 -20.10
N LEU A 294 -25.53 9.68 -19.74
CA LEU A 294 -26.44 9.01 -20.69
C LEU A 294 -27.24 9.99 -21.56
N ALA A 295 -27.53 11.20 -21.07
CA ALA A 295 -28.17 12.26 -21.83
C ALA A 295 -27.28 12.88 -22.94
N ARG A 296 -26.00 12.47 -23.06
CA ARG A 296 -25.01 13.00 -24.03
C ARG A 296 -24.16 11.92 -24.70
N THR A 297 -23.96 10.76 -24.07
CA THR A 297 -23.22 9.61 -24.62
C THR A 297 -23.89 9.04 -25.87
N ALA A 298 -23.09 8.63 -26.86
CA ALA A 298 -23.55 8.00 -28.10
C ALA A 298 -23.71 6.47 -28.00
N ASP A 299 -22.97 5.81 -27.12
CA ASP A 299 -22.99 4.35 -26.93
C ASP A 299 -22.93 3.95 -25.44
N ALA A 300 -24.07 3.53 -24.87
CA ALA A 300 -24.15 3.02 -23.50
C ALA A 300 -23.54 1.60 -23.33
N ASP A 301 -23.25 0.93 -24.44
CA ASP A 301 -22.64 -0.39 -24.56
C ASP A 301 -21.15 -0.31 -25.00
N ALA A 302 -20.55 0.89 -24.91
CA ALA A 302 -19.12 1.12 -25.13
C ALA A 302 -18.28 0.17 -24.25
N ARG A 303 -17.11 -0.24 -24.78
CA ARG A 303 -16.25 -1.27 -24.14
C ARG A 303 -14.83 -0.79 -23.85
N ASP A 304 -14.43 -0.98 -22.60
CA ASP A 304 -13.04 -0.95 -22.11
C ASP A 304 -12.17 -2.06 -22.75
N ASP A 305 -10.89 -2.11 -22.40
CA ASP A 305 -9.94 -3.09 -22.94
C ASP A 305 -10.11 -4.53 -22.41
N GLU A 306 -10.85 -4.71 -21.31
CA GLU A 306 -11.28 -6.05 -20.85
C GLU A 306 -12.52 -6.54 -21.62
N GLY A 307 -13.16 -5.65 -22.38
CA GLY A 307 -14.39 -5.93 -23.10
C GLY A 307 -15.63 -5.88 -22.19
N CYS A 308 -15.54 -5.32 -21.01
CA CYS A 308 -16.68 -5.03 -20.15
C CYS A 308 -17.48 -3.83 -20.70
N THR A 309 -18.58 -3.46 -20.05
CA THR A 309 -19.42 -2.30 -20.39
C THR A 309 -19.82 -1.59 -19.10
N PRO A 310 -20.35 -0.36 -19.12
CA PRO A 310 -20.86 0.29 -17.92
C PRO A 310 -21.84 -0.57 -17.10
N LEU A 311 -22.68 -1.39 -17.78
CA LEU A 311 -23.61 -2.29 -17.11
C LEU A 311 -22.92 -3.46 -16.38
N TRP A 312 -21.75 -3.91 -16.84
CA TRP A 312 -20.91 -4.87 -16.09
C TRP A 312 -20.42 -4.22 -14.80
N HIS A 313 -19.82 -3.02 -14.91
CA HIS A 313 -19.29 -2.28 -13.76
C HIS A 313 -20.37 -1.98 -12.71
N ALA A 314 -21.56 -1.54 -13.12
CA ALA A 314 -22.69 -1.35 -12.19
C ALA A 314 -23.16 -2.66 -11.52
N VAL A 315 -23.02 -3.83 -12.17
CA VAL A 315 -23.36 -5.13 -11.57
C VAL A 315 -22.30 -5.59 -10.58
N CYS A 316 -21.01 -5.42 -10.89
CA CYS A 316 -19.91 -5.78 -10.00
C CYS A 316 -19.80 -4.88 -8.75
N HIS A 317 -20.39 -3.68 -8.77
CA HIS A 317 -20.43 -2.75 -7.62
C HIS A 317 -21.79 -2.74 -6.89
N GLY A 318 -22.65 -3.75 -7.10
CA GLY A 318 -23.98 -3.81 -6.46
C GLY A 318 -24.93 -2.64 -6.82
N ALA A 319 -24.54 -1.76 -7.76
CA ALA A 319 -25.08 -0.42 -7.97
C ALA A 319 -26.45 -0.42 -8.67
N GLN A 320 -27.47 -0.93 -7.98
CA GLN A 320 -28.80 -1.25 -8.50
C GLN A 320 -29.46 -0.10 -9.27
N ALA A 321 -29.32 1.14 -8.78
CA ALA A 321 -29.90 2.32 -9.43
C ALA A 321 -29.17 2.70 -10.73
N ASN A 322 -27.84 2.58 -10.76
CA ASN A 322 -27.03 2.82 -11.96
C ASN A 322 -27.31 1.74 -13.01
N ALA A 323 -27.37 0.47 -12.59
CA ALA A 323 -27.76 -0.65 -13.44
C ALA A 323 -29.16 -0.46 -14.04
N ALA A 324 -30.14 0.02 -13.26
CA ALA A 324 -31.48 0.30 -13.75
C ALA A 324 -31.50 1.41 -14.83
N LEU A 325 -30.80 2.52 -14.62
CA LEU A 325 -30.69 3.60 -15.61
C LEU A 325 -30.02 3.15 -16.92
N LEU A 326 -28.99 2.31 -16.84
CA LEU A 326 -28.32 1.74 -18.00
C LEU A 326 -29.25 0.80 -18.80
N LEU A 327 -30.06 -0.01 -18.11
CA LEU A 327 -31.08 -0.86 -18.73
C LEU A 327 -32.21 -0.04 -19.36
N GLU A 328 -32.65 1.06 -18.72
CA GLU A 328 -33.64 1.99 -19.28
C GLU A 328 -33.11 2.74 -20.51
N ALA A 329 -31.81 3.02 -20.57
CA ALA A 329 -31.11 3.54 -21.75
C ALA A 329 -30.86 2.47 -22.85
N GLY A 330 -31.13 1.18 -22.58
CA GLY A 330 -31.08 0.10 -23.56
C GLY A 330 -29.79 -0.72 -23.62
N ALA A 331 -28.94 -0.67 -22.58
CA ALA A 331 -27.70 -1.47 -22.52
C ALA A 331 -27.97 -2.99 -22.51
N ASP A 332 -27.06 -3.76 -23.12
CA ASP A 332 -27.24 -5.20 -23.38
C ASP A 332 -26.85 -6.09 -22.18
N ALA A 333 -27.85 -6.41 -21.36
CA ALA A 333 -27.73 -7.29 -20.20
C ALA A 333 -27.19 -8.70 -20.48
N TRP A 334 -27.25 -9.18 -21.73
CA TRP A 334 -27.00 -10.58 -22.08
C TRP A 334 -25.78 -10.77 -22.99
N ARG A 335 -25.05 -9.69 -23.32
CA ARG A 335 -23.79 -9.76 -24.06
C ARG A 335 -22.71 -10.50 -23.29
N SER A 336 -22.04 -11.45 -23.94
CA SER A 336 -20.88 -12.14 -23.37
C SER A 336 -19.67 -11.20 -23.26
N GLN A 337 -19.06 -11.22 -22.07
CA GLN A 337 -17.89 -10.46 -21.66
C GLN A 337 -16.90 -11.44 -20.99
N LEU A 338 -16.27 -11.07 -19.87
CA LEU A 338 -15.25 -11.88 -19.21
C LEU A 338 -15.74 -13.30 -18.87
N GLY A 339 -14.88 -14.29 -19.10
CA GLY A 339 -15.15 -15.71 -18.84
C GLY A 339 -16.40 -16.30 -19.49
N GLY A 340 -17.00 -15.64 -20.50
CA GLY A 340 -18.27 -16.08 -21.10
C GLY A 340 -19.52 -15.69 -20.32
N ARG A 341 -19.40 -14.85 -19.27
CA ARG A 341 -20.53 -14.32 -18.49
C ARG A 341 -21.05 -13.02 -19.11
N SER A 342 -22.27 -12.62 -18.76
CA SER A 342 -22.86 -11.31 -19.07
C SER A 342 -23.23 -10.59 -17.76
N PRO A 343 -23.48 -9.26 -17.76
CA PRO A 343 -23.88 -8.53 -16.56
C PRO A 343 -25.14 -9.14 -15.94
N GLY A 344 -26.17 -9.42 -16.74
CA GLY A 344 -27.39 -10.08 -16.28
C GLY A 344 -27.16 -11.50 -15.76
N ARG A 345 -26.15 -12.24 -16.26
CA ARG A 345 -25.84 -13.58 -15.75
C ARG A 345 -25.13 -13.55 -14.40
N LEU A 346 -24.36 -12.49 -14.11
CA LEU A 346 -23.79 -12.24 -12.78
C LEU A 346 -24.84 -11.71 -11.80
N ALA A 347 -25.64 -10.73 -12.21
CA ALA A 347 -26.69 -10.12 -11.40
C ALA A 347 -27.76 -11.13 -10.92
N LEU A 348 -28.06 -12.17 -11.71
CA LEU A 348 -28.93 -13.27 -11.31
C LEU A 348 -28.42 -14.06 -10.08
N THR A 349 -27.15 -13.89 -9.67
CA THR A 349 -26.50 -14.58 -8.54
C THR A 349 -26.44 -13.75 -7.25
N THR A 350 -26.91 -12.49 -7.29
CA THR A 350 -26.85 -11.52 -6.17
C THR A 350 -28.22 -10.87 -5.91
N ALA A 351 -28.27 -9.87 -5.02
CA ALA A 351 -29.48 -9.10 -4.73
C ALA A 351 -30.07 -8.39 -5.97
N LEU A 352 -29.28 -8.17 -7.02
CA LEU A 352 -29.71 -7.55 -8.28
C LEU A 352 -30.66 -8.44 -9.12
N ALA A 353 -30.79 -9.73 -8.81
CA ALA A 353 -31.55 -10.69 -9.62
C ALA A 353 -32.98 -10.25 -10.02
N PRO A 354 -33.79 -9.57 -9.17
CA PRO A 354 -35.13 -9.11 -9.56
C PRO A 354 -35.15 -8.09 -10.71
N LEU A 355 -34.09 -7.28 -10.87
CA LEU A 355 -33.97 -6.29 -11.94
C LEU A 355 -33.75 -6.97 -13.31
N PHE A 356 -33.05 -8.11 -13.33
CA PHE A 356 -32.65 -8.81 -14.55
C PHE A 356 -33.55 -9.99 -14.92
N ALA A 357 -34.17 -10.67 -13.95
CA ALA A 357 -34.94 -11.90 -14.19
C ALA A 357 -36.19 -11.72 -15.07
N GLY A 358 -36.69 -10.49 -15.21
CA GLY A 358 -37.83 -10.15 -16.09
C GLY A 358 -37.45 -9.72 -17.51
N LEU A 359 -36.16 -9.55 -17.82
CA LEU A 359 -35.72 -8.98 -19.10
C LEU A 359 -35.80 -10.01 -20.25
N PRO A 360 -36.09 -9.58 -21.49
CA PRO A 360 -36.00 -10.46 -22.67
C PRO A 360 -34.60 -11.06 -22.78
N GLY A 361 -34.51 -12.39 -22.93
CA GLY A 361 -33.23 -13.12 -22.98
C GLY A 361 -32.78 -13.71 -21.64
N ALA A 362 -33.44 -13.38 -20.51
CA ALA A 362 -33.11 -13.94 -19.20
C ALA A 362 -33.22 -15.48 -19.18
N VAL A 363 -32.12 -16.14 -18.84
CA VAL A 363 -32.08 -17.58 -18.51
C VAL A 363 -31.92 -17.71 -17.00
N PRO A 364 -32.93 -18.23 -16.27
CA PRO A 364 -32.82 -18.45 -14.83
C PRO A 364 -31.64 -19.36 -14.46
N LEU A 365 -31.12 -19.21 -13.24
CA LEU A 365 -30.21 -20.19 -12.65
C LEU A 365 -30.92 -21.53 -12.48
N THR A 366 -30.20 -22.63 -12.69
CA THR A 366 -30.68 -23.98 -12.34
C THR A 366 -30.68 -24.17 -10.83
N ASP A 367 -31.41 -25.18 -10.34
CA ASP A 367 -31.41 -25.49 -8.89
C ASP A 367 -30.06 -26.07 -8.42
N GLU A 368 -29.26 -26.60 -9.35
CA GLU A 368 -27.87 -27.02 -9.15
C GLU A 368 -26.93 -25.81 -9.00
N GLU A 369 -27.02 -24.81 -9.89
CA GLU A 369 -26.25 -23.57 -9.77
C GLU A 369 -26.59 -22.83 -8.47
N ARG A 370 -27.88 -22.77 -8.10
CA ARG A 370 -28.32 -22.23 -6.81
C ARG A 370 -27.83 -23.05 -5.61
N ALA A 371 -27.61 -24.35 -5.77
CA ALA A 371 -27.07 -25.19 -4.70
C ALA A 371 -25.57 -24.98 -4.53
N ALA A 372 -24.81 -24.87 -5.64
CA ALA A 372 -23.39 -24.53 -5.61
C ALA A 372 -23.15 -23.13 -4.99
N GLN A 373 -23.99 -22.14 -5.32
CA GLN A 373 -23.96 -20.82 -4.69
C GLN A 373 -24.19 -20.89 -3.17
N ARG A 374 -25.19 -21.66 -2.70
CA ARG A 374 -25.40 -21.84 -1.26
C ARG A 374 -24.26 -22.59 -0.57
N ASP A 375 -23.65 -23.60 -1.22
CA ASP A 375 -22.48 -24.29 -0.66
C ASP A 375 -21.27 -23.35 -0.54
N ALA A 376 -21.10 -22.43 -1.51
CA ALA A 376 -20.11 -21.36 -1.40
C ALA A 376 -20.48 -20.39 -0.25
N ASP A 377 -21.68 -19.80 -0.25
CA ASP A 377 -22.14 -18.86 0.78
C ASP A 377 -22.01 -19.45 2.22
N GLU A 378 -22.36 -20.72 2.40
CA GLU A 378 -22.19 -21.46 3.66
C GLU A 378 -20.72 -21.60 4.09
N ARG A 379 -19.77 -21.75 3.15
CA ARG A 379 -18.33 -21.81 3.45
C ARG A 379 -17.74 -20.43 3.71
N ILE A 380 -18.16 -19.41 2.97
CA ILE A 380 -17.69 -18.03 3.16
C ILE A 380 -18.12 -17.52 4.53
N ALA A 381 -19.35 -17.85 4.96
CA ALA A 381 -19.86 -17.52 6.29
C ALA A 381 -19.02 -18.11 7.45
N VAL A 382 -18.21 -19.16 7.23
CA VAL A 382 -17.31 -19.72 8.26
C VAL A 382 -16.17 -18.76 8.59
N PHE A 383 -15.67 -18.01 7.61
CA PHE A 383 -14.47 -17.17 7.72
C PHE A 383 -14.78 -15.66 7.85
N ARG A 384 -16.03 -15.27 8.07
CA ARG A 384 -16.40 -13.86 8.29
C ARG A 384 -15.70 -13.29 9.53
N GLY A 385 -15.11 -12.10 9.37
CA GLY A 385 -14.38 -11.40 10.42
C GLY A 385 -12.97 -11.90 10.74
N VAL A 386 -12.45 -12.90 10.01
CA VAL A 386 -11.07 -13.40 10.18
C VAL A 386 -10.07 -12.36 9.69
N GLY A 387 -9.02 -12.09 10.49
CA GLY A 387 -7.97 -11.14 10.12
C GLY A 387 -7.02 -11.73 9.06
N THR A 388 -7.13 -11.30 7.80
CA THR A 388 -6.31 -11.87 6.71
C THR A 388 -5.05 -11.07 6.35
N GLU A 389 -4.85 -9.83 6.81
CA GLU A 389 -3.67 -9.03 6.40
C GLU A 389 -2.36 -9.68 6.89
N GLY A 390 -1.45 -10.03 5.97
CA GLY A 390 -0.18 -10.69 6.30
C GLY A 390 -0.33 -12.17 6.70
N LEU A 391 -1.52 -12.75 6.57
CA LEU A 391 -1.75 -14.17 6.82
C LEU A 391 -1.25 -15.02 5.65
N SER A 392 -0.54 -16.11 5.95
CA SER A 392 -0.42 -17.25 5.04
C SER A 392 -0.94 -18.52 5.70
N VAL A 393 -1.72 -19.31 4.95
CA VAL A 393 -2.47 -20.46 5.47
C VAL A 393 -2.56 -21.56 4.44
N ALA A 394 -2.36 -22.81 4.88
CA ALA A 394 -2.49 -24.03 4.07
C ALA A 394 -3.58 -24.95 4.63
N PHE A 395 -4.49 -25.35 3.75
CA PHE A 395 -5.52 -26.34 3.99
C PHE A 395 -5.06 -27.68 3.42
N VAL A 396 -4.97 -28.74 4.24
CA VAL A 396 -4.42 -30.04 3.82
C VAL A 396 -5.38 -31.18 4.19
N LEU A 397 -5.85 -31.90 3.18
CA LEU A 397 -6.82 -32.99 3.35
C LEU A 397 -6.16 -34.26 3.90
N GLY A 398 -6.87 -35.02 4.73
CA GLY A 398 -6.62 -36.44 4.99
C GLY A 398 -5.38 -36.78 5.82
N ILE A 399 -4.65 -35.80 6.36
CA ILE A 399 -3.53 -36.00 7.29
C ILE A 399 -3.86 -35.47 8.68
N ASP A 400 -3.19 -36.02 9.70
CA ASP A 400 -3.26 -35.52 11.08
C ASP A 400 -2.07 -34.61 11.41
N GLU A 401 -2.11 -34.02 12.61
CA GLU A 401 -1.08 -33.10 13.10
C GLU A 401 0.30 -33.76 13.19
N ASP A 402 0.38 -35.04 13.56
CA ASP A 402 1.64 -35.79 13.66
C ASP A 402 2.25 -36.02 12.27
N GLU A 403 1.44 -36.26 11.25
CA GLU A 403 1.85 -36.40 9.84
C GLU A 403 2.23 -35.05 9.21
N ALA A 404 1.51 -33.98 9.52
CA ALA A 404 1.84 -32.62 9.10
C ALA A 404 3.20 -32.16 9.67
N VAL A 405 3.42 -32.33 10.98
CA VAL A 405 4.71 -32.02 11.65
C VAL A 405 5.86 -32.79 10.98
N ARG A 406 5.68 -34.09 10.71
CA ARG A 406 6.70 -34.93 10.06
C ARG A 406 6.99 -34.51 8.61
N ARG A 407 6.00 -33.97 7.88
CA ARG A 407 6.17 -33.45 6.51
C ARG A 407 6.93 -32.12 6.46
N LEU A 408 6.81 -31.30 7.51
CA LEU A 408 7.63 -30.09 7.70
C LEU A 408 9.08 -30.39 8.17
N GLY A 409 9.42 -31.66 8.41
CA GLY A 409 10.73 -32.08 8.93
C GLY A 409 10.85 -32.10 10.45
N GLY A 410 9.77 -31.77 11.18
CA GLY A 410 9.74 -31.77 12.64
C GLY A 410 9.51 -33.15 13.28
N ASP A 411 9.76 -33.23 14.58
CA ASP A 411 9.42 -34.40 15.42
C ASP A 411 8.16 -34.08 16.25
N PRO A 412 7.06 -34.82 16.09
CA PRO A 412 5.82 -34.60 16.85
C PRO A 412 5.99 -34.64 18.37
N ARG A 413 7.07 -35.25 18.87
CA ARG A 413 7.41 -35.32 20.31
C ARG A 413 8.00 -34.02 20.84
N ASN A 414 8.55 -33.17 19.97
CA ASN A 414 9.10 -31.85 20.30
C ASN A 414 8.04 -30.74 20.19
N SER A 415 6.99 -30.97 19.40
CA SER A 415 5.82 -30.09 19.26
C SER A 415 4.60 -30.69 19.99
N PRO A 416 4.50 -30.56 21.33
CA PRO A 416 3.35 -31.06 22.09
C PRO A 416 2.06 -30.32 21.68
N VAL A 417 0.93 -31.02 21.82
CA VAL A 417 -0.40 -30.42 21.65
C VAL A 417 -0.71 -29.53 22.85
N ARG A 418 -0.99 -28.26 22.59
CA ARG A 418 -1.39 -27.24 23.57
C ARG A 418 -2.80 -27.49 24.07
N ASP A 419 -3.02 -27.19 25.35
CA ASP A 419 -4.36 -27.13 25.95
C ASP A 419 -4.92 -25.72 25.73
N VAL A 420 -5.83 -25.58 24.78
CA VAL A 420 -6.36 -24.26 24.34
C VAL A 420 -7.35 -23.64 25.33
N ASP A 421 -7.81 -24.41 26.33
CA ASP A 421 -8.64 -23.92 27.44
C ASP A 421 -7.79 -23.48 28.66
N ALA A 422 -6.47 -23.61 28.61
CA ALA A 422 -5.57 -23.18 29.68
C ALA A 422 -5.38 -21.64 29.65
N GLU A 423 -5.27 -21.02 30.84
CA GLU A 423 -4.96 -19.58 30.90
C GLU A 423 -3.60 -19.30 30.25
N PRO A 424 -3.49 -18.25 29.41
CA PRO A 424 -2.24 -17.91 28.75
C PRO A 424 -1.14 -17.60 29.77
N GLY A 425 0.10 -17.92 29.41
CA GLY A 425 1.27 -17.65 30.25
C GLY A 425 1.42 -16.16 30.58
N PRO A 426 2.20 -15.80 31.62
CA PRO A 426 2.35 -14.42 32.08
C PRO A 426 2.89 -13.45 31.00
N ASP A 427 3.47 -13.98 29.93
CA ASP A 427 4.08 -13.25 28.82
C ASP A 427 3.18 -13.19 27.56
N GLY A 428 1.94 -13.70 27.62
CA GLY A 428 0.96 -13.63 26.53
C GLY A 428 1.16 -14.62 25.38
N THR A 429 2.38 -15.13 25.17
CA THR A 429 2.68 -16.26 24.27
C THR A 429 3.12 -17.49 25.07
N ASP A 430 2.72 -18.68 24.65
CA ASP A 430 2.85 -19.88 25.47
C ASP A 430 4.30 -20.40 25.49
N LEU A 431 4.98 -20.18 26.62
CA LEU A 431 6.11 -20.96 27.18
C LEU A 431 7.40 -21.11 26.36
N TYR A 432 7.45 -20.66 25.11
CA TYR A 432 8.57 -20.92 24.19
C TYR A 432 9.30 -19.66 23.67
N GLY A 433 8.77 -18.45 23.92
CA GLY A 433 9.49 -17.19 23.65
C GLY A 433 9.63 -16.79 22.18
N PHE A 434 8.75 -17.31 21.31
CA PHE A 434 8.64 -16.97 19.89
C PHE A 434 7.70 -15.76 19.68
N ASP A 435 8.08 -14.83 18.80
CA ASP A 435 7.21 -13.73 18.34
C ASP A 435 6.73 -13.97 16.89
N PRO A 436 5.43 -14.22 16.65
CA PRO A 436 4.89 -14.41 15.29
C PRO A 436 4.91 -13.16 14.41
N TYR A 437 5.33 -12.00 14.93
CA TYR A 437 5.50 -10.76 14.18
C TYR A 437 6.97 -10.38 13.94
N ASP A 438 7.94 -11.14 14.48
CA ASP A 438 9.33 -11.08 14.01
C ASP A 438 9.47 -11.92 12.73
N VAL A 439 9.92 -11.31 11.64
CA VAL A 439 10.03 -11.98 10.33
C VAL A 439 11.12 -13.05 10.28
N ASP A 440 12.20 -12.90 11.04
CA ASP A 440 13.34 -13.83 11.06
C ASP A 440 13.04 -15.10 11.90
N GLU A 441 12.00 -15.03 12.77
CA GLU A 441 11.41 -16.19 13.44
C GLU A 441 10.22 -16.74 12.64
N ALA A 442 9.31 -15.87 12.18
CA ALA A 442 8.08 -16.27 11.49
C ALA A 442 8.33 -17.04 10.18
N GLU A 443 9.44 -16.79 9.47
CA GLU A 443 9.86 -17.59 8.30
C GLU A 443 9.95 -19.09 8.61
N ARG A 444 10.39 -19.46 9.81
CA ARG A 444 10.63 -20.86 10.22
C ARG A 444 9.47 -21.48 10.99
N TRP A 445 8.70 -20.70 11.74
CA TRP A 445 7.69 -21.24 12.64
C TRP A 445 6.31 -21.37 11.98
N VAL A 446 5.77 -22.60 12.02
CA VAL A 446 4.46 -22.95 11.46
C VAL A 446 3.52 -23.42 12.55
N GLY A 447 2.36 -22.78 12.64
CA GLY A 447 1.25 -23.23 13.47
C GLY A 447 0.51 -24.39 12.79
N VAL A 448 0.19 -25.45 13.53
CA VAL A 448 -0.52 -26.63 13.01
C VAL A 448 -1.73 -26.94 13.90
N THR A 449 -2.91 -27.02 13.27
CA THR A 449 -4.18 -27.36 13.93
C THR A 449 -4.92 -28.45 13.15
N GLY A 450 -5.20 -29.56 13.81
CA GLY A 450 -6.05 -30.64 13.30
C GLY A 450 -7.52 -30.23 13.24
N VAL A 451 -8.18 -30.55 12.13
CA VAL A 451 -9.59 -30.27 11.85
C VAL A 451 -10.31 -31.54 11.40
N ASN A 452 -11.64 -31.51 11.29
CA ASN A 452 -12.39 -32.66 10.80
C ASN A 452 -12.00 -33.00 9.35
N GLY A 453 -11.30 -34.12 9.16
CA GLY A 453 -10.86 -34.60 7.86
C GLY A 453 -9.50 -34.11 7.38
N GLY A 454 -8.70 -33.39 8.19
CA GLY A 454 -7.36 -32.96 7.80
C GLY A 454 -6.67 -32.00 8.78
N CYS A 455 -5.80 -31.15 8.26
CA CYS A 455 -5.14 -30.08 9.00
C CYS A 455 -5.30 -28.71 8.33
N VAL A 456 -5.27 -27.68 9.16
CA VAL A 456 -4.98 -26.30 8.77
C VAL A 456 -3.60 -25.96 9.34
N LEU A 457 -2.79 -25.27 8.56
CA LEU A 457 -1.50 -24.74 8.97
C LEU A 457 -1.49 -23.23 8.74
N ILE A 458 -0.98 -22.45 9.69
CA ILE A 458 -0.86 -21.00 9.56
C ILE A 458 0.58 -20.55 9.77
N GLN A 459 0.94 -19.46 9.10
CA GLN A 459 2.18 -18.73 9.26
C GLN A 459 1.86 -17.23 9.17
N PRO A 460 1.85 -16.50 10.29
CA PRO A 460 1.71 -15.04 10.28
C PRO A 460 2.96 -14.39 9.65
N SER A 461 2.80 -13.19 9.07
CA SER A 461 3.89 -12.30 8.62
C SER A 461 4.82 -12.84 7.52
N TRP A 462 4.66 -14.09 7.07
CA TRP A 462 5.41 -14.73 5.98
C TRP A 462 4.49 -15.43 4.99
N TYR A 463 5.02 -15.90 3.87
CA TYR A 463 4.25 -16.47 2.74
C TYR A 463 4.46 -17.98 2.51
N GLY A 464 5.19 -18.65 3.41
CA GLY A 464 5.66 -20.03 3.25
C GLY A 464 4.54 -21.06 3.04
N MET A 465 3.34 -20.85 3.61
CA MET A 465 2.22 -21.78 3.40
C MET A 465 1.68 -21.76 1.96
N SER A 466 2.02 -20.77 1.14
CA SER A 466 1.66 -20.70 -0.28
C SER A 466 2.76 -21.19 -1.25
N THR A 467 3.91 -21.65 -0.76
CA THR A 467 5.03 -22.04 -1.63
C THR A 467 4.90 -23.46 -2.17
N ASP A 468 5.49 -23.67 -3.36
CA ASP A 468 5.63 -25.00 -3.97
C ASP A 468 6.32 -25.99 -3.02
N ALA A 469 7.39 -25.57 -2.33
CA ALA A 469 8.18 -26.47 -1.49
C ALA A 469 7.35 -27.04 -0.32
N VAL A 470 6.69 -26.16 0.45
CA VAL A 470 5.85 -26.53 1.60
C VAL A 470 4.65 -27.37 1.15
N LEU A 471 3.91 -26.93 0.12
CA LEU A 471 2.71 -27.65 -0.34
C LEU A 471 3.03 -28.99 -1.02
N ASN A 472 4.22 -29.14 -1.60
CA ASN A 472 4.69 -30.42 -2.15
C ASN A 472 5.25 -31.37 -1.08
N ALA A 473 5.70 -30.86 0.07
CA ALA A 473 5.98 -31.68 1.24
C ALA A 473 4.68 -32.11 1.96
N LEU A 474 3.67 -31.24 2.03
CA LEU A 474 2.39 -31.52 2.71
C LEU A 474 1.42 -32.41 1.91
N SER A 475 1.38 -32.30 0.57
CA SER A 475 0.41 -33.03 -0.28
C SER A 475 0.70 -34.50 -0.72
N PRO A 476 1.78 -35.22 -0.34
CA PRO A 476 1.95 -36.63 -0.72
C PRO A 476 0.76 -37.54 -0.35
N GLY A 477 0.19 -38.22 -1.35
CA GLY A 477 -1.00 -39.07 -1.18
C GLY A 477 -2.33 -38.31 -1.01
N THR A 478 -2.34 -36.98 -1.10
CA THR A 478 -3.50 -36.14 -0.80
C THR A 478 -3.51 -34.83 -1.62
N THR A 479 -4.31 -33.85 -1.20
CA THR A 479 -4.38 -32.47 -1.72
C THR A 479 -4.08 -31.45 -0.64
N ALA A 480 -3.38 -30.38 -1.03
CA ALA A 480 -3.14 -29.19 -0.24
C ALA A 480 -3.44 -27.94 -1.08
N TYR A 481 -4.04 -26.91 -0.49
CA TYR A 481 -4.13 -25.58 -1.08
C TYR A 481 -3.61 -24.57 -0.07
N GLY A 482 -2.64 -23.76 -0.48
CA GLY A 482 -2.08 -22.67 0.30
C GLY A 482 -2.44 -21.30 -0.28
N VAL A 483 -2.59 -20.30 0.58
CA VAL A 483 -2.78 -18.91 0.18
C VAL A 483 -1.95 -17.96 1.04
N SER A 484 -1.49 -16.85 0.44
CA SER A 484 -0.82 -15.75 1.13
C SER A 484 -1.48 -14.43 0.74
N PHE A 485 -1.89 -13.67 1.75
CA PHE A 485 -2.46 -12.32 1.62
C PHE A 485 -1.33 -11.29 1.83
N ASN A 486 -0.81 -10.71 0.75
CA ASN A 486 0.35 -9.83 0.82
C ASN A 486 -0.05 -8.42 1.33
N PRO A 487 0.51 -7.90 2.44
CA PRO A 487 0.25 -6.53 2.91
C PRO A 487 0.62 -5.43 1.90
N LYS A 488 1.47 -5.75 0.92
CA LYS A 488 1.86 -4.84 -0.18
C LYS A 488 0.93 -4.94 -1.40
N GLY A 489 -0.16 -5.71 -1.31
CA GLY A 489 -1.15 -5.94 -2.36
C GLY A 489 -0.99 -7.27 -3.10
N GLY A 490 -2.12 -7.82 -3.54
CA GLY A 490 -2.21 -9.12 -4.21
C GLY A 490 -2.45 -10.29 -3.24
N THR A 491 -3.19 -11.30 -3.68
CA THR A 491 -3.45 -12.52 -2.92
C THR A 491 -3.07 -13.73 -3.77
N PHE A 492 -2.15 -14.56 -3.29
CA PHE A 492 -1.49 -15.58 -4.10
C PHE A 492 -1.85 -16.97 -3.58
N GLY A 493 -2.41 -17.80 -4.45
CA GLY A 493 -2.86 -19.15 -4.14
C GLY A 493 -2.10 -20.22 -4.92
N THR A 494 -1.83 -21.35 -4.26
CA THR A 494 -1.09 -22.48 -4.84
C THR A 494 -1.79 -23.79 -4.45
N PHE A 495 -1.96 -24.68 -5.43
CA PHE A 495 -2.61 -25.97 -5.26
C PHE A 495 -1.66 -27.13 -5.60
N SER A 496 -1.43 -28.01 -4.65
CA SER A 496 -0.60 -29.21 -4.82
C SER A 496 -1.37 -30.50 -4.55
N ARG A 497 -1.06 -31.53 -5.35
CA ARG A 497 -1.69 -32.85 -5.28
C ARG A 497 -0.65 -33.94 -5.44
N ASN A 498 -0.61 -34.89 -4.51
CA ASN A 498 0.36 -35.99 -4.48
C ASN A 498 1.83 -35.53 -4.52
N GLY A 499 2.16 -34.45 -3.80
CA GLY A 499 3.52 -33.93 -3.69
C GLY A 499 4.01 -33.18 -4.93
N ARG A 500 3.09 -32.59 -5.71
CA ARG A 500 3.38 -31.79 -6.90
C ARG A 500 2.38 -30.66 -7.07
N THR A 501 2.87 -29.46 -7.38
CA THR A 501 2.04 -28.31 -7.76
C THR A 501 1.30 -28.60 -9.05
N ALA A 502 0.03 -28.22 -9.08
CA ALA A 502 -0.88 -28.39 -10.21
C ALA A 502 -1.47 -27.06 -10.69
N LEU A 503 -1.53 -26.03 -9.83
CA LEU A 503 -1.93 -24.66 -10.16
C LEU A 503 -1.24 -23.68 -9.21
N GLY A 504 -0.85 -22.51 -9.73
CA GLY A 504 -0.59 -21.30 -8.97
C GLY A 504 -1.35 -20.15 -9.60
N GLU A 505 -1.98 -19.30 -8.81
CA GLU A 505 -2.91 -18.25 -9.26
C GLU A 505 -2.85 -16.99 -8.39
N GLU A 506 -3.11 -15.83 -8.99
CA GLU A 506 -3.38 -14.59 -8.24
C GLU A 506 -4.89 -14.41 -8.14
N ILE A 507 -5.40 -14.50 -6.91
CA ILE A 507 -6.83 -14.53 -6.60
C ILE A 507 -7.39 -13.10 -6.59
N GLY A 508 -8.65 -12.94 -7.00
CA GLY A 508 -9.33 -11.64 -7.10
C GLY A 508 -9.09 -10.88 -8.42
N LYS A 509 -8.04 -11.20 -9.18
CA LYS A 509 -7.88 -10.63 -10.53
C LYS A 509 -8.81 -11.32 -11.54
N PRO A 510 -9.44 -10.59 -12.48
CA PRO A 510 -10.18 -11.21 -13.57
C PRO A 510 -9.23 -12.03 -14.44
N GLY A 511 -9.56 -13.31 -14.67
CA GLY A 511 -8.80 -14.11 -15.61
C GLY A 511 -9.05 -13.60 -17.04
N HIS A 512 -8.10 -12.84 -17.60
CA HIS A 512 -8.15 -12.26 -18.96
C HIS A 512 -8.19 -13.29 -20.12
N HIS A 513 -8.55 -14.54 -19.83
CA HIS A 513 -8.64 -15.67 -20.75
C HIS A 513 -9.97 -16.40 -20.53
N SER A 514 -10.50 -17.04 -21.58
CA SER A 514 -11.80 -17.72 -21.60
C SER A 514 -11.87 -19.06 -20.82
N GLY A 515 -11.12 -19.15 -19.72
CA GLY A 515 -10.97 -20.35 -18.89
C GLY A 515 -10.73 -20.05 -17.40
N SER A 516 -11.23 -18.91 -16.89
CA SER A 516 -11.24 -18.63 -15.45
C SER A 516 -11.92 -19.80 -14.69
N PRO A 517 -11.34 -20.29 -13.57
CA PRO A 517 -11.87 -21.43 -12.85
C PRO A 517 -13.28 -21.15 -12.32
N GLU A 518 -14.12 -22.18 -12.21
CA GLU A 518 -15.52 -22.04 -11.78
C GLU A 518 -15.66 -21.37 -10.40
N GLY A 519 -14.67 -21.57 -9.53
CA GLY A 519 -14.54 -20.90 -8.24
C GLY A 519 -14.62 -19.37 -8.31
N HIS A 520 -14.02 -18.73 -9.33
CA HIS A 520 -14.08 -17.26 -9.51
C HIS A 520 -15.53 -16.75 -9.60
N TRP A 521 -16.43 -17.54 -10.20
CA TRP A 521 -17.84 -17.19 -10.33
C TRP A 521 -18.67 -17.60 -9.11
N LEU A 522 -18.37 -18.73 -8.48
CA LEU A 522 -19.11 -19.25 -7.31
C LEU A 522 -18.79 -18.49 -6.02
N TYR A 523 -17.53 -18.14 -5.78
CA TYR A 523 -17.07 -17.38 -4.61
C TYR A 523 -17.16 -15.86 -4.80
N ARG A 524 -17.59 -15.41 -6.00
CA ARG A 524 -17.80 -14.01 -6.38
C ARG A 524 -16.56 -13.11 -6.28
N PHE A 525 -15.40 -13.60 -6.72
CA PHE A 525 -14.16 -12.82 -6.87
C PHE A 525 -14.25 -11.66 -7.91
N TRP A 526 -15.41 -11.47 -8.52
CA TRP A 526 -15.75 -10.37 -9.43
C TRP A 526 -16.60 -9.27 -8.77
N ASP A 527 -17.09 -9.51 -7.54
CA ASP A 527 -17.98 -8.62 -6.78
C ASP A 527 -17.12 -7.71 -5.90
N TRP A 528 -17.27 -6.40 -6.09
CA TRP A 528 -16.48 -5.36 -5.43
C TRP A 528 -17.30 -4.60 -4.37
N ASP A 529 -18.59 -4.93 -4.19
CA ASP A 529 -19.46 -4.44 -3.09
C ASP A 529 -19.48 -5.44 -1.92
N VAL A 530 -18.33 -6.08 -1.66
CA VAL A 530 -18.16 -7.02 -0.53
C VAL A 530 -18.02 -6.26 0.80
N PRO A 531 -18.83 -6.58 1.83
CA PRO A 531 -18.69 -5.99 3.16
C PRO A 531 -17.30 -6.21 3.78
N GLU A 532 -16.86 -5.29 4.64
CA GLU A 532 -15.56 -5.39 5.33
C GLU A 532 -15.39 -6.70 6.11
N ASP A 533 -16.46 -7.26 6.69
CA ASP A 533 -16.44 -8.53 7.41
C ASP A 533 -16.30 -9.78 6.51
N MET A 534 -16.30 -9.60 5.18
CA MET A 534 -16.11 -10.65 4.18
C MET A 534 -14.71 -10.62 3.55
N TRP A 535 -13.86 -9.64 3.84
CA TRP A 535 -12.56 -9.47 3.21
C TRP A 535 -11.70 -10.73 3.35
N GLY A 536 -11.40 -11.42 2.24
CA GLY A 536 -10.61 -12.66 2.21
C GLY A 536 -11.32 -13.91 2.76
N ALA A 537 -12.51 -13.78 3.36
CA ALA A 537 -13.33 -14.90 3.80
C ALA A 537 -13.75 -15.81 2.62
N ASP A 538 -13.99 -15.18 1.48
CA ASP A 538 -14.25 -15.79 0.18
C ASP A 538 -13.05 -16.60 -0.34
N VAL A 539 -11.86 -16.04 -0.20
CA VAL A 539 -10.59 -16.67 -0.57
C VAL A 539 -10.29 -17.87 0.33
N LEU A 540 -10.47 -17.75 1.65
CA LEU A 540 -10.31 -18.85 2.62
C LEU A 540 -11.31 -19.99 2.35
N ALA A 541 -12.56 -19.65 1.99
CA ALA A 541 -13.60 -20.59 1.62
C ALA A 541 -13.30 -21.33 0.29
N TYR A 542 -12.74 -20.63 -0.70
CA TYR A 542 -12.27 -21.23 -1.95
C TYR A 542 -11.06 -22.14 -1.73
N ALA A 543 -10.04 -21.66 -1.01
CA ALA A 543 -8.82 -22.40 -0.71
C ALA A 543 -9.11 -23.72 0.03
N SER A 544 -9.92 -23.65 1.11
CA SER A 544 -10.34 -24.84 1.86
C SER A 544 -11.15 -25.82 1.00
N ALA A 545 -12.04 -25.34 0.14
CA ALA A 545 -12.80 -26.19 -0.79
C ALA A 545 -11.92 -26.84 -1.88
N MET A 546 -10.94 -26.12 -2.42
CA MET A 546 -9.97 -26.62 -3.41
C MET A 546 -9.03 -27.67 -2.82
N ALA A 547 -8.62 -27.52 -1.56
CA ALA A 547 -7.94 -28.57 -0.80
C ALA A 547 -8.82 -29.82 -0.58
N GLY A 548 -10.15 -29.66 -0.61
CA GLY A 548 -11.15 -30.70 -0.36
C GLY A 548 -11.67 -30.76 1.08
N LEU A 549 -11.35 -29.75 1.91
CA LEU A 549 -11.83 -29.64 3.28
C LEU A 549 -13.19 -28.90 3.36
N ARG A 550 -13.85 -29.05 4.51
CA ARG A 550 -15.01 -28.25 4.91
C ARG A 550 -14.94 -28.04 6.42
N LEU A 551 -14.64 -26.80 6.81
CA LEU A 551 -14.64 -26.40 8.22
C LEU A 551 -16.06 -26.08 8.70
N THR A 552 -16.22 -26.06 10.03
CA THR A 552 -17.46 -25.68 10.73
C THR A 552 -17.37 -24.30 11.39
N ASP A 553 -16.16 -23.79 11.52
CA ASP A 553 -15.74 -22.62 12.30
C ASP A 553 -14.33 -22.21 11.84
N ALA A 554 -13.93 -20.97 12.13
CA ALA A 554 -12.61 -20.43 11.77
C ALA A 554 -11.53 -20.60 12.84
N ALA A 555 -11.78 -21.33 13.95
CA ALA A 555 -10.85 -21.39 15.08
C ALA A 555 -9.48 -22.00 14.73
N ALA A 556 -9.39 -22.74 13.62
CA ALA A 556 -8.14 -23.28 13.08
C ALA A 556 -7.32 -22.29 12.22
N VAL A 557 -7.85 -21.09 11.95
CA VAL A 557 -7.20 -20.01 11.19
C VAL A 557 -7.02 -18.76 12.07
N ASP A 558 -8.06 -18.37 12.80
CA ASP A 558 -8.14 -17.14 13.61
C ASP A 558 -7.80 -17.37 15.10
N GLY A 559 -7.77 -18.64 15.53
CA GLY A 559 -7.43 -19.04 16.90
C GLY A 559 -5.97 -19.48 17.06
N PRO A 560 -5.49 -19.62 18.31
CA PRO A 560 -4.12 -20.05 18.59
C PRO A 560 -3.86 -21.48 18.06
N PRO A 561 -2.76 -21.71 17.32
CA PRO A 561 -2.44 -23.04 16.81
C PRO A 561 -2.26 -24.08 17.91
N ARG A 562 -2.83 -25.27 17.71
CA ARG A 562 -2.74 -26.37 18.68
C ARG A 562 -1.30 -26.86 18.86
N ARG A 563 -0.43 -26.64 17.88
CA ARG A 563 1.00 -26.98 17.89
C ARG A 563 1.77 -25.93 17.11
N TRP A 564 3.05 -25.76 17.44
CA TRP A 564 4.01 -25.00 16.65
C TRP A 564 5.19 -25.89 16.25
N VAL A 565 5.69 -25.69 15.04
CA VAL A 565 6.76 -26.48 14.42
C VAL A 565 7.80 -25.52 13.84
N GLU A 566 9.06 -25.65 14.27
CA GLU A 566 10.18 -24.99 13.59
C GLU A 566 10.57 -25.83 12.37
N ILE A 567 10.57 -25.21 11.18
CA ILE A 567 11.21 -25.74 9.99
C ILE A 567 12.74 -25.59 10.17
N PRO A 568 13.54 -26.66 10.07
CA PRO A 568 14.99 -26.58 10.27
C PRO A 568 15.66 -25.59 9.30
N GLU A 569 16.63 -24.80 9.78
CA GLU A 569 17.36 -23.76 9.02
C GLU A 569 18.02 -24.24 7.71
N ASN A 570 18.24 -25.55 7.55
CA ASN A 570 18.85 -26.17 6.36
C ASN A 570 17.82 -27.03 5.58
N SER A 571 16.53 -26.70 5.72
CA SER A 571 15.43 -27.42 5.07
C SER A 571 15.13 -26.84 3.69
N PRO A 572 14.95 -27.66 2.64
CA PRO A 572 14.56 -27.21 1.29
C PRO A 572 13.07 -26.77 1.22
N LEU A 573 12.47 -26.44 2.37
CA LEU A 573 11.16 -25.80 2.50
C LEU A 573 11.27 -24.27 2.65
N LEU A 574 12.50 -23.75 2.78
CA LEU A 574 12.86 -22.34 2.91
C LEU A 574 13.61 -21.81 1.65
N GLU A 575 13.63 -22.59 0.56
CA GLU A 575 14.27 -22.25 -0.74
C GLU A 575 13.28 -21.69 -1.77
#